data_AF-A0A062U827-F1
#
_entry.id   AF-A0A062U827-F1
#
_cell.length_a   1.000
_cell.length_b   1.000
_cell.length_c   1.000
_cell.angle_alpha   90.00
_cell.angle_beta   90.00
_cell.angle_gamma   90.00
#
_symmetry.space_group_name_H-M   'P 1'
#
loop_
_entity.id
_entity.type
_entity.pdbx_description
1 polymer ?
#
loop_
_entity_poly.entity_id
_entity_poly.type
_entity_poly.pdbx_seq_one_letter_code
_entity_poly.pdbx_strand_id
1 'polypeptide(L)'
;MDESKTNTPISTYIESLSKAGAGVVAHLREGSSAPGKAFETKVKGLMLPDEVKWLWRTFDGMNSEDTTLDQLWLEGCFYFFSEAEALDDFMITQRLWEKDEAFKDYWPQGFFPIATPGDGSRMLVDCSPQSETFGAVFELFHGGGVSALAPSLFDYFTLARKWLEENAIWIDEDGNVDRDFDRSDDIQQQMFPDAMY
;
A
#
# COMPACT_ATOMS: atom_id res chain seq x y z
N MET A 1 -11.59 22.28 -10.69
CA MET A 1 -10.59 21.39 -10.05
C MET A 1 -10.35 21.93 -8.67
N ASP A 2 -10.60 21.11 -7.65
CA ASP A 2 -10.40 21.48 -6.25
C ASP A 2 -8.89 21.41 -5.95
N GLU A 3 -8.26 22.55 -5.68
CA GLU A 3 -6.82 22.69 -5.41
C GLU A 3 -6.36 21.92 -4.17
N SER A 4 -7.29 21.39 -3.37
CA SER A 4 -6.99 20.53 -2.20
C SER A 4 -6.58 19.09 -2.55
N LYS A 5 -6.61 18.69 -3.84
CA LYS A 5 -6.29 17.31 -4.28
C LYS A 5 -4.87 17.10 -4.83
N THR A 6 -4.08 18.14 -5.08
CA THR A 6 -2.96 18.05 -6.03
C THR A 6 -1.55 18.04 -5.43
N ASN A 7 -1.38 17.97 -4.10
CA ASN A 7 -0.03 18.05 -3.51
C ASN A 7 0.16 17.17 -2.27
N THR A 8 -0.27 15.92 -2.33
CA THR A 8 0.10 14.90 -1.35
C THR A 8 1.23 14.04 -1.90
N PRO A 9 2.03 13.35 -1.05
CA PRO A 9 3.05 12.42 -1.53
C PRO A 9 2.51 11.37 -2.49
N ILE A 10 1.28 10.90 -2.26
CA ILE A 10 0.58 9.95 -3.15
C ILE A 10 0.37 10.56 -4.54
N SER A 11 -0.25 11.75 -4.63
CA SER A 11 -0.51 12.37 -5.93
C SER A 11 0.79 12.73 -6.67
N THR A 12 1.80 13.21 -5.94
CA THR A 12 3.11 13.54 -6.51
C THR A 12 3.84 12.31 -7.05
N TYR A 13 3.74 11.16 -6.37
CA TYR A 13 4.32 9.91 -6.88
C TYR A 13 3.63 9.44 -8.16
N ILE A 14 2.28 9.41 -8.18
CA ILE A 14 1.52 9.04 -9.38
C ILE A 14 1.84 9.96 -10.57
N GLU A 15 1.95 11.26 -10.34
CA GLU A 15 2.39 12.20 -11.37
C GLU A 15 3.82 11.91 -11.87
N SER A 16 4.72 11.47 -10.98
CA SER A 16 6.09 11.13 -11.33
C SER A 16 6.15 9.87 -12.21
N LEU A 17 5.38 8.84 -11.86
CA LEU A 17 5.19 7.64 -12.69
C LEU A 17 4.62 7.99 -14.07
N SER A 18 3.58 8.83 -14.10
CA SER A 18 2.96 9.28 -15.35
C SER A 18 3.96 10.01 -16.25
N LYS A 19 4.78 10.90 -15.68
CA LYS A 19 5.84 11.62 -16.41
C LYS A 19 6.96 10.69 -16.89
N ALA A 20 7.25 9.63 -16.13
CA ALA A 20 8.21 8.61 -16.50
C ALA A 20 7.68 7.63 -17.58
N GLY A 21 6.38 7.69 -17.92
CA GLY A 21 5.77 6.83 -18.92
C GLY A 21 5.27 5.48 -18.40
N ALA A 22 5.07 5.34 -17.09
CA ALA A 22 4.58 4.10 -16.50
C ALA A 22 3.16 3.77 -16.96
N GLY A 23 2.97 2.59 -17.55
CA GLY A 23 1.68 2.11 -18.06
C GLY A 23 0.65 1.88 -16.95
N VAL A 24 1.10 1.48 -15.77
CA VAL A 24 0.27 1.22 -14.58
C VAL A 24 -0.66 2.38 -14.20
N VAL A 25 -0.29 3.63 -14.51
CA VAL A 25 -1.12 4.81 -14.21
C VAL A 25 -2.45 4.78 -14.96
N ALA A 26 -2.50 4.16 -16.15
CA ALA A 26 -3.73 4.00 -16.93
C ALA A 26 -4.72 3.02 -16.28
N HIS A 27 -4.26 2.20 -15.33
CA HIS A 27 -5.07 1.22 -14.61
C HIS A 27 -5.62 1.75 -13.29
N LEU A 28 -5.29 2.98 -12.87
CA LEU A 28 -5.85 3.55 -11.64
C LEU A 28 -7.38 3.74 -11.76
N ARG A 29 -8.14 3.20 -10.80
CA ARG A 29 -9.58 3.48 -10.70
C ARG A 29 -9.79 4.92 -10.22
N GLU A 30 -10.90 5.52 -10.64
CA GLU A 30 -11.30 6.85 -10.15
C GLU A 30 -11.42 6.84 -8.62
N GLY A 31 -10.87 7.86 -7.97
CA GLY A 31 -10.91 7.97 -6.51
C GLY A 31 -12.32 8.15 -5.95
N SER A 32 -12.53 7.62 -4.74
CA SER A 32 -13.80 7.66 -4.03
C SER A 32 -14.10 9.05 -3.45
N SER A 33 -15.38 9.45 -3.53
CA SER A 33 -15.89 10.68 -2.90
C SER A 33 -16.16 10.53 -1.39
N ALA A 34 -16.22 9.29 -0.89
CA ALA A 34 -16.51 8.98 0.50
C ALA A 34 -15.59 7.86 1.03
N PRO A 35 -14.25 8.03 0.96
CA PRO A 35 -13.29 6.99 1.31
C PRO A 35 -13.36 6.64 2.80
N GLY A 36 -13.26 5.35 3.11
CA GLY A 36 -13.23 4.81 4.47
C GLY A 36 -14.61 4.65 5.11
N LYS A 37 -15.69 5.08 4.45
CA LYS A 37 -17.05 4.99 4.99
C LYS A 37 -17.49 3.54 5.20
N ALA A 38 -17.13 2.64 4.28
CA ALA A 38 -17.48 1.23 4.41
C ALA A 38 -16.67 0.58 5.53
N PHE A 39 -15.39 0.96 5.67
CA PHE A 39 -14.56 0.55 6.80
C PHE A 39 -15.17 0.95 8.15
N GLU A 40 -15.45 2.23 8.37
CA GLU A 40 -15.98 2.74 9.65
C GLU A 40 -17.33 2.11 10.04
N THR A 41 -18.11 1.74 9.02
CA THR A 41 -19.39 1.04 9.22
C THR A 41 -19.18 -0.39 9.68
N LYS A 42 -18.28 -1.14 9.03
CA LYS A 42 -18.13 -2.61 9.19
C LYS A 42 -17.12 -3.01 10.26
N VAL A 43 -16.02 -2.27 10.39
CA VAL A 43 -14.90 -2.60 11.27
C VAL A 43 -15.08 -1.87 12.61
N LYS A 44 -14.97 -2.59 13.72
CA LYS A 44 -15.15 -2.05 15.07
C LYS A 44 -13.86 -2.18 15.87
N GLY A 45 -13.59 -1.19 16.72
CA GLY A 45 -12.39 -1.15 17.55
C GLY A 45 -11.12 -0.67 16.85
N LEU A 46 -11.13 -0.59 15.52
CA LEU A 46 -10.03 -0.02 14.71
C LEU A 46 -10.41 1.36 14.17
N MET A 47 -9.40 2.15 13.85
CA MET A 47 -9.51 3.46 13.23
C MET A 47 -8.70 3.46 11.95
N LEU A 48 -9.28 3.94 10.86
CA LEU A 48 -8.56 4.05 9.60
C LEU A 48 -7.73 5.35 9.59
N PRO A 49 -6.40 5.29 9.38
CA PRO A 49 -5.57 6.48 9.24
C PRO A 49 -6.02 7.38 8.09
N ASP A 50 -5.86 8.69 8.24
CA ASP A 50 -6.31 9.65 7.24
C ASP A 50 -5.56 9.49 5.91
N GLU A 51 -4.30 9.05 5.93
CA GLU A 51 -3.54 8.82 4.70
C GLU A 51 -4.13 7.70 3.84
N VAL A 52 -4.74 6.66 4.44
CA VAL A 52 -5.42 5.59 3.69
C VAL A 52 -6.71 6.13 3.05
N LYS A 53 -7.44 7.01 3.74
CA LYS A 53 -8.58 7.70 3.13
C LYS A 53 -8.15 8.60 1.98
N TRP A 54 -6.98 9.23 2.10
CA TRP A 54 -6.40 10.02 1.02
C TRP A 54 -5.98 9.18 -0.17
N LEU A 55 -5.40 7.99 0.05
CA LEU A 55 -5.11 7.02 -1.00
C LEU A 55 -6.36 6.75 -1.84
N TRP A 56 -7.43 6.27 -1.22
CA TRP A 56 -8.67 5.94 -1.92
C TRP A 56 -9.39 7.15 -2.51
N ARG A 57 -9.16 8.35 -1.97
CA ARG A 57 -9.63 9.60 -2.60
C ARG A 57 -8.87 9.93 -3.88
N THR A 58 -7.58 9.60 -3.94
CA THR A 58 -6.73 9.81 -5.12
C THR A 58 -7.02 8.77 -6.18
N PHE A 59 -7.01 7.48 -5.81
CA PHE A 59 -7.41 6.36 -6.66
C PHE A 59 -7.96 5.22 -5.79
N ASP A 60 -9.10 4.63 -6.17
CA ASP A 60 -9.74 3.57 -5.39
C ASP A 60 -9.35 2.18 -5.92
N GLY A 61 -8.05 1.86 -5.82
CA GLY A 61 -7.45 0.63 -6.33
C GLY A 61 -7.16 0.64 -7.83
N MET A 62 -6.85 -0.54 -8.39
CA MET A 62 -6.50 -0.70 -9.81
C MET A 62 -7.57 -1.49 -10.58
N ASN A 63 -7.77 -1.16 -11.86
CA ASN A 63 -8.54 -1.96 -12.78
C ASN A 63 -7.70 -3.15 -13.26
N SER A 64 -8.03 -4.34 -12.76
CA SER A 64 -7.35 -5.59 -13.07
C SER A 64 -8.00 -6.38 -14.20
N GLU A 65 -9.06 -5.85 -14.85
CA GLU A 65 -9.68 -6.53 -15.99
C GLU A 65 -8.66 -6.68 -17.13
N ASP A 66 -8.49 -7.92 -17.60
CA ASP A 66 -7.63 -8.29 -18.74
C ASP A 66 -6.14 -7.90 -18.64
N THR A 67 -5.61 -7.75 -17.43
CA THR A 67 -4.24 -7.29 -17.16
C THR A 67 -3.51 -8.25 -16.21
N THR A 68 -2.20 -8.43 -16.38
CA THR A 68 -1.38 -9.25 -15.48
C THR A 68 -0.94 -8.45 -14.24
N LEU A 69 -0.59 -9.13 -13.15
CA LEU A 69 -0.32 -8.44 -11.86
C LEU A 69 0.89 -7.49 -11.94
N ASP A 70 1.94 -7.89 -12.65
CA ASP A 70 3.16 -7.10 -12.89
C ASP A 70 2.87 -5.76 -13.59
N GLN A 71 1.89 -5.72 -14.49
CA GLN A 71 1.43 -4.49 -15.14
C GLN A 71 0.67 -3.55 -14.19
N LEU A 72 0.25 -4.05 -13.02
CA LEU A 72 -0.52 -3.31 -12.01
C LEU A 72 0.32 -2.87 -10.82
N TRP A 73 1.61 -3.19 -10.78
CA TRP A 73 2.47 -2.82 -9.66
C TRP A 73 2.90 -1.36 -9.74
N LEU A 74 2.59 -0.56 -8.71
CA LEU A 74 2.91 0.87 -8.69
C LEU A 74 4.39 1.15 -8.43
N GLU A 75 5.06 0.29 -7.68
CA GLU A 75 6.46 0.39 -7.28
C GLU A 75 7.23 -0.89 -7.59
N GLY A 76 6.75 -1.66 -8.56
CA GLY A 76 7.34 -2.93 -8.98
C GLY A 76 7.16 -4.07 -8.00
N CYS A 77 6.21 -3.98 -7.06
CA CYS A 77 5.89 -5.07 -6.15
C CYS A 77 4.40 -5.19 -5.83
N PHE A 78 3.69 -4.07 -5.56
CA PHE A 78 2.34 -4.14 -5.02
C PHE A 78 1.25 -3.63 -5.96
N TYR A 79 0.19 -4.43 -6.08
CA TYR A 79 -1.14 -4.04 -6.56
C TYR A 79 -1.94 -3.46 -5.39
N PHE A 80 -2.43 -2.22 -5.51
CA PHE A 80 -3.20 -1.56 -4.46
C PHE A 80 -4.69 -1.89 -4.55
N PHE A 81 -5.27 -2.25 -3.41
CA PHE A 81 -6.68 -2.59 -3.29
C PHE A 81 -7.58 -1.35 -3.38
N SER A 82 -8.74 -1.53 -3.99
CA SER A 82 -9.90 -0.67 -3.70
C SER A 82 -10.35 -0.84 -2.24
N GLU A 83 -11.09 0.13 -1.69
CA GLU A 83 -11.67 0.02 -0.34
C GLU A 83 -12.49 -1.27 -0.19
N ALA A 84 -13.24 -1.66 -1.23
CA ALA A 84 -14.05 -2.87 -1.21
C ALA A 84 -13.19 -4.15 -1.14
N GLU A 85 -12.14 -4.24 -1.97
CA GLU A 85 -11.21 -5.38 -1.98
C GLU A 85 -10.46 -5.51 -0.66
N ALA A 86 -9.95 -4.39 -0.13
CA ALA A 86 -9.26 -4.34 1.15
C ALA A 86 -10.16 -4.81 2.30
N LEU A 87 -11.43 -4.39 2.30
CA LEU A 87 -12.40 -4.83 3.31
C LEU A 87 -12.71 -6.31 3.18
N ASP A 88 -12.90 -6.82 1.97
CA ASP A 88 -13.20 -8.24 1.79
C ASP A 88 -12.00 -9.12 2.22
N ASP A 89 -10.77 -8.73 1.87
CA ASP A 89 -9.53 -9.39 2.32
C ASP A 89 -9.40 -9.36 3.85
N PHE A 90 -9.62 -8.20 4.47
CA PHE A 90 -9.61 -8.06 5.92
C PHE A 90 -10.65 -8.94 6.61
N MET A 91 -11.89 -8.99 6.10
CA MET A 91 -12.95 -9.78 6.71
C MET A 91 -12.71 -11.29 6.58
N ILE A 92 -12.11 -11.75 5.48
CA ILE A 92 -11.65 -13.14 5.34
C ILE A 92 -10.57 -13.44 6.37
N THR A 93 -9.58 -12.55 6.47
CA THR A 93 -8.45 -12.68 7.37
C THR A 93 -8.87 -12.69 8.83
N GLN A 94 -9.79 -11.82 9.25
CA GLN A 94 -10.37 -11.80 10.60
C GLN A 94 -11.04 -13.15 10.94
N ARG A 95 -11.80 -13.73 10.00
CA ARG A 95 -12.43 -15.04 10.22
C ARG A 95 -11.42 -16.17 10.37
N LEU A 96 -10.27 -16.08 9.70
CA LEU A 96 -9.18 -17.04 9.87
C LEU A 96 -8.50 -16.86 11.23
N TRP A 97 -8.20 -15.61 11.59
CA TRP A 97 -7.61 -15.24 12.87
C TRP A 97 -8.45 -15.71 14.07
N GLU A 98 -9.77 -15.63 14.00
CA GLU A 98 -10.67 -16.13 15.05
C GLU A 98 -10.68 -17.66 15.21
N LYS A 99 -10.29 -18.41 14.17
CA LYS A 99 -10.47 -19.87 14.09
C LYS A 99 -9.18 -20.67 14.18
N ASP A 100 -8.05 -20.07 13.83
CA ASP A 100 -6.77 -20.74 13.72
C ASP A 100 -5.72 -20.05 14.60
N GLU A 101 -5.28 -20.72 15.66
CA GLU A 101 -4.26 -20.19 16.57
C GLU A 101 -2.92 -19.97 15.87
N ALA A 102 -2.53 -20.83 14.92
CA ALA A 102 -1.28 -20.64 14.18
C ALA A 102 -1.35 -19.40 13.27
N PHE A 103 -2.54 -19.05 12.80
CA PHE A 103 -2.75 -17.84 12.01
C PHE A 103 -2.65 -16.57 12.86
N LYS A 104 -2.93 -16.62 14.16
CA LYS A 104 -2.79 -15.45 15.04
C LYS A 104 -1.36 -15.02 15.23
N ASP A 105 -0.43 -15.98 15.25
CA ASP A 105 1.01 -15.70 15.30
C ASP A 105 1.53 -15.13 13.97
N TYR A 106 0.84 -15.45 12.87
CA TYR A 106 1.20 -14.97 11.53
C TYR A 106 0.63 -13.58 11.21
N TRP A 107 -0.62 -13.29 11.60
CA TRP A 107 -1.28 -12.03 11.28
C TRP A 107 -1.41 -11.11 12.51
N PRO A 108 -0.76 -9.93 12.51
CA PRO A 108 -0.80 -9.02 13.64
C PRO A 108 -2.20 -8.42 13.82
N GLN A 109 -2.71 -8.45 15.05
CA GLN A 109 -4.03 -7.92 15.36
C GLN A 109 -4.09 -6.41 15.10
N GLY A 110 -5.17 -5.97 14.45
CA GLY A 110 -5.43 -4.54 14.19
C GLY A 110 -4.80 -3.99 12.92
N PHE A 111 -4.08 -4.81 12.17
CA PHE A 111 -3.51 -4.43 10.88
C PHE A 111 -4.52 -4.63 9.75
N PHE A 112 -4.55 -3.69 8.82
CA PHE A 112 -5.48 -3.66 7.70
C PHE A 112 -4.73 -3.70 6.36
N PRO A 113 -5.10 -4.59 5.42
CA PRO A 113 -4.43 -4.71 4.14
C PRO A 113 -4.79 -3.57 3.19
N ILE A 114 -3.79 -3.05 2.47
CA ILE A 114 -3.98 -1.99 1.47
C ILE A 114 -3.43 -2.36 0.09
N ALA A 115 -2.53 -3.35 0.01
CA ALA A 115 -1.96 -3.81 -1.26
C ALA A 115 -1.46 -5.26 -1.16
N THR A 116 -1.16 -5.88 -2.30
CA THR A 116 -0.63 -7.26 -2.39
C THR A 116 0.25 -7.46 -3.62
N PRO A 117 1.31 -8.29 -3.56
CA PRO A 117 2.03 -8.75 -4.75
C PRO A 117 1.34 -9.98 -5.40
N GLY A 118 0.33 -10.57 -4.76
CA GLY A 118 -0.48 -11.67 -5.30
C GLY A 118 -0.11 -13.08 -4.84
N ASP A 119 0.91 -13.24 -4.00
CA ASP A 119 1.43 -14.55 -3.53
C ASP A 119 0.97 -14.92 -2.10
N GLY A 120 0.09 -14.12 -1.49
CA GLY A 120 -0.32 -14.27 -0.09
C GLY A 120 0.32 -13.24 0.85
N SER A 121 1.38 -12.57 0.42
CA SER A 121 1.96 -11.42 1.09
C SER A 121 1.03 -10.21 1.02
N ARG A 122 1.20 -9.23 1.91
CA ARG A 122 0.37 -8.02 1.97
C ARG A 122 1.20 -6.80 2.36
N MET A 123 0.82 -5.65 1.82
CA MET A 123 1.12 -4.38 2.46
C MET A 123 0.01 -4.07 3.45
N LEU A 124 0.40 -3.81 4.69
CA LEU A 124 -0.50 -3.60 5.82
C LEU A 124 -0.32 -2.20 6.40
N VAL A 125 -1.36 -1.68 7.02
CA VAL A 125 -1.33 -0.48 7.84
C VAL A 125 -1.84 -0.80 9.23
N ASP A 126 -1.14 -0.33 10.27
CA ASP A 126 -1.63 -0.46 11.64
C ASP A 126 -2.79 0.51 11.90
N CYS A 127 -3.98 -0.06 12.09
CA CYS A 127 -5.22 0.68 12.34
C CYS A 127 -5.63 0.65 13.82
N SER A 128 -4.74 0.26 14.72
CA SER A 128 -4.99 0.19 16.16
C SER A 128 -4.79 1.56 16.80
N PRO A 129 -5.85 2.26 17.26
CA PRO A 129 -5.73 3.65 17.73
C PRO A 129 -4.91 3.82 19.03
N GLN A 130 -4.56 2.71 19.69
CA GLN A 130 -3.76 2.69 20.92
C GLN A 130 -2.32 2.26 20.67
N SER A 131 -1.99 1.85 19.44
CA SER A 131 -0.65 1.41 19.08
C SER A 131 0.29 2.60 18.94
N GLU A 132 1.55 2.42 19.35
CA GLU A 132 2.62 3.40 19.13
C GLU A 132 2.96 3.55 17.64
N THR A 133 2.61 2.56 16.82
CA THR A 133 2.82 2.53 15.37
C THR A 133 1.55 2.79 14.56
N PHE A 134 0.50 3.36 15.17
CA PHE A 134 -0.73 3.70 14.45
C PHE A 134 -0.44 4.51 13.18
N GLY A 135 -0.92 4.02 12.03
CA GLY A 135 -0.69 4.64 10.72
C GLY A 135 0.56 4.17 9.97
N ALA A 136 1.47 3.45 10.64
CA ALA A 136 2.68 2.94 10.00
C ALA A 136 2.35 1.82 8.99
N VAL A 137 3.20 1.72 7.97
CA VAL A 137 3.10 0.77 6.87
C VAL A 137 4.06 -0.37 7.09
N PHE A 138 3.58 -1.58 6.88
CA PHE A 138 4.33 -2.82 7.03
C PHE A 138 4.17 -3.70 5.81
N GLU A 139 5.15 -4.56 5.58
CA GLU A 139 5.05 -5.70 4.68
C GLU A 139 4.88 -6.96 5.51
N LEU A 140 3.86 -7.75 5.18
CA LEU A 140 3.74 -9.14 5.61
C LEU A 140 4.23 -10.01 4.45
N PHE A 141 5.42 -10.59 4.58
CA PHE A 141 5.95 -11.55 3.61
C PHE A 141 5.43 -12.95 3.92
N HIS A 142 4.87 -13.62 2.92
CA HIS A 142 4.33 -14.96 3.10
C HIS A 142 5.41 -15.95 3.54
N GLY A 143 5.28 -16.48 4.75
CA GLY A 143 6.26 -17.36 5.39
C GLY A 143 7.49 -16.65 5.98
N GLY A 144 7.61 -15.32 5.85
CA GLY A 144 8.72 -14.52 6.40
C GLY A 144 8.33 -13.63 7.59
N GLY A 145 7.04 -13.35 7.78
CA GLY A 145 6.56 -12.53 8.89
C GLY A 145 6.35 -11.06 8.49
N VAL A 146 6.32 -10.17 9.48
CA VAL A 146 5.98 -8.75 9.30
C VAL A 146 7.20 -7.88 9.53
N SER A 147 7.45 -6.93 8.65
CA SER A 147 8.51 -5.92 8.74
C SER A 147 7.98 -4.53 8.46
N ALA A 148 8.46 -3.52 9.20
CA ALA A 148 8.07 -2.13 8.96
C ALA A 148 8.71 -1.59 7.67
N LEU A 149 7.92 -0.88 6.87
CA LEU A 149 8.34 -0.22 5.64
C LEU A 149 8.52 1.28 5.83
N ALA A 150 7.53 1.94 6.43
CA ALA A 150 7.53 3.38 6.61
C ALA A 150 6.68 3.81 7.81
N PRO A 151 6.99 4.95 8.47
CA PRO A 151 6.22 5.46 9.60
C PRO A 151 4.78 5.88 9.26
N SER A 152 4.50 6.14 7.99
CA SER A 152 3.16 6.46 7.49
C SER A 152 3.04 6.12 6.00
N LEU A 153 1.81 6.10 5.48
CA LEU A 153 1.59 5.89 4.04
C LEU A 153 2.13 7.06 3.20
N PHE A 154 2.11 8.28 3.72
CA PHE A 154 2.73 9.43 3.05
C PHE A 154 4.26 9.32 3.01
N ASP A 155 4.88 8.80 4.07
CA ASP A 155 6.31 8.49 4.09
C ASP A 155 6.64 7.36 3.10
N TYR A 156 5.78 6.34 2.99
CA TYR A 156 5.94 5.27 2.01
C TYR A 156 5.95 5.80 0.56
N PHE A 157 4.99 6.64 0.18
CA PHE A 157 4.97 7.22 -1.18
C PHE A 157 6.10 8.24 -1.40
N THR A 158 6.60 8.89 -0.34
CA THR A 158 7.81 9.70 -0.42
C THR A 158 9.04 8.83 -0.69
N LEU A 159 9.15 7.69 -0.02
CA LEU A 159 10.18 6.68 -0.25
C LEU A 159 10.11 6.12 -1.67
N ALA A 160 8.91 5.75 -2.15
CA ALA A 160 8.72 5.25 -3.52
C ALA A 160 9.14 6.27 -4.59
N ARG A 161 8.87 7.56 -4.36
CA ARG A 161 9.37 8.62 -5.25
C ARG A 161 10.89 8.72 -5.22
N LYS A 162 11.52 8.58 -4.05
CA LYS A 162 12.98 8.56 -3.92
C LYS A 162 13.59 7.35 -4.63
N TRP A 163 12.95 6.18 -4.57
CA TRP A 163 13.37 5.01 -5.35
C TRP A 163 13.39 5.31 -6.85
N LEU A 164 12.37 5.99 -7.38
CA LEU A 164 12.34 6.42 -8.78
C LEU A 164 13.44 7.46 -9.08
N GLU A 165 13.56 8.50 -8.25
CA GLU A 165 14.57 9.58 -8.42
C GLU A 165 16.01 9.05 -8.41
N GLU A 166 16.27 7.99 -7.64
CA GLU A 166 17.59 7.39 -7.52
C GLU A 166 17.81 6.18 -8.44
N ASN A 167 16.84 5.79 -9.29
CA ASN A 167 16.91 4.60 -10.15
C ASN A 167 17.04 3.29 -9.37
N ALA A 168 16.37 3.18 -8.22
CA ALA A 168 16.04 1.89 -7.61
C ALA A 168 14.72 1.32 -8.17
N ILE A 169 13.93 2.16 -8.84
CA ILE A 169 12.78 1.78 -9.65
C ILE A 169 12.96 2.38 -11.04
N TRP A 170 12.56 1.65 -12.09
CA TRP A 170 12.56 2.12 -13.48
C TRP A 170 11.34 1.63 -14.24
N ILE A 171 11.09 2.23 -15.40
CA ILE A 171 10.04 1.81 -16.33
C ILE A 171 10.69 1.02 -17.46
N ASP A 172 10.25 -0.21 -17.69
CA ASP A 172 10.75 -1.07 -18.76
C ASP A 172 10.21 -0.68 -20.16
N GLU A 173 10.57 -1.45 -21.19
CA GLU A 173 10.12 -1.19 -22.56
C GLU A 173 8.61 -1.41 -22.77
N ASP A 174 7.98 -2.21 -21.92
CA ASP A 174 6.55 -2.53 -21.94
C ASP A 174 5.72 -1.56 -21.08
N GLY A 175 6.38 -0.64 -20.37
CA GLY A 175 5.76 0.34 -19.48
C GLY A 175 5.51 -0.17 -18.06
N ASN A 176 6.04 -1.35 -17.70
CA ASN A 176 5.94 -1.89 -16.35
C ASN A 176 6.92 -1.19 -15.42
N VAL A 177 6.60 -1.20 -14.14
CA VAL A 177 7.47 -0.68 -13.10
C VAL A 177 8.30 -1.84 -12.57
N ASP A 178 9.62 -1.77 -12.70
CA ASP A 178 10.57 -2.73 -12.14
C ASP A 178 11.28 -2.14 -10.92
N ARG A 179 11.74 -3.00 -10.02
CA ARG A 179 12.41 -2.63 -8.77
C ARG A 179 13.72 -3.39 -8.57
N ASP A 180 14.77 -2.66 -8.22
CA ASP A 180 16.01 -3.19 -7.64
C ASP A 180 15.82 -3.25 -6.12
N PHE A 181 15.56 -4.44 -5.60
CA PHE A 181 15.24 -4.66 -4.19
C PHE A 181 16.41 -4.26 -3.28
N ASP A 182 17.64 -4.69 -3.59
CA ASP A 182 18.83 -4.37 -2.79
C ASP A 182 19.01 -2.85 -2.66
N ARG A 183 18.91 -2.13 -3.79
CA ARG A 183 19.05 -0.67 -3.79
C ARG A 183 17.90 0.03 -3.08
N SER A 184 16.67 -0.47 -3.26
CA SER A 184 15.50 0.10 -2.62
C SER A 184 15.55 -0.05 -1.09
N ASP A 185 16.09 -1.17 -0.60
CA ASP A 185 16.27 -1.45 0.82
C ASP A 185 17.36 -0.53 1.41
N ASP A 186 18.48 -0.34 0.70
CA ASP A 186 19.52 0.61 1.09
C ASP A 186 18.96 2.04 1.25
N ILE A 187 18.10 2.49 0.32
CA ILE A 187 17.46 3.81 0.38
C ILE A 187 16.47 3.87 1.54
N GLN A 188 15.68 2.82 1.75
CA GLN A 188 14.74 2.74 2.87
C GLN A 188 15.47 2.84 4.21
N GLN A 189 16.55 2.10 4.41
CA GLN A 189 17.36 2.15 5.64
C GLN A 189 17.98 3.53 5.88
N GLN A 190 18.37 4.25 4.81
CA GLN A 190 18.86 5.61 4.94
C GLN A 190 17.78 6.60 5.37
N MET A 191 16.54 6.43 4.89
CA MET A 191 15.42 7.29 5.27
C MET A 191 14.85 6.95 6.65
N PHE A 192 14.74 5.67 6.96
CA PHE A 192 14.08 5.14 8.15
C PHE A 192 14.99 4.13 8.85
N PRO A 193 16.12 4.56 9.45
CA PRO A 193 17.10 3.67 10.06
C PRO A 193 16.52 2.83 11.21
N ASP A 194 15.47 3.34 11.86
CA ASP A 194 14.80 2.68 12.97
C ASP A 194 13.57 1.86 12.54
N ALA A 195 13.25 1.75 11.24
CA ALA A 195 12.10 0.98 10.77
C ALA A 195 12.36 -0.54 10.71
N MET A 196 13.61 -0.99 10.90
CA MET A 196 13.94 -2.42 10.96
C MET A 196 13.83 -2.95 12.40
N TYR A 197 12.61 -3.26 12.83
CA TYR A 197 12.35 -4.08 14.02
C TYR A 197 11.71 -5.41 13.62
#